data_AF-A0A1Z9VFM3-F1
#
_entry.id   AF-A0A1Z9VFM3-F1
#
_cell.length_a   1.000
_cell.length_b   1.000
_cell.length_c   1.000
_cell.angle_alpha   90.00
_cell.angle_beta   90.00
_cell.angle_gamma   90.00
#
_symmetry.space_group_name_H-M   'P 1'
#
loop_
_entity.id
_entity.type
_entity.pdbx_description
1 polymer ?
#
loop_
_entity_poly.entity_id
_entity_poly.type
_entity_poly.pdbx_seq_one_letter_code
_entity_poly.pdbx_strand_id
1 'polypeptide(L)'
;MRGILEPREIIYTSANFITFLRALSAFPIVIAIQHKSVWIYPLIIFGILSDMVDGYLARRNNMVSRLGCILDPTADFLVVMAVMSYFYVHNLINPVVWWFMVCRYFLIGSAAWLLWLKYNIISKANQFGKISIVFTVFYGITLIFDMSVVYQNVSMTFMLVTQIVSCWFYLASFINTCHSQEFIHNDEIG
;
A
#
# COMPACT_ATOMS: atom_id res chain seq x y z
N MET A 1 -22.18 16.63 -17.58
CA MET A 1 -22.51 15.57 -16.60
C MET A 1 -21.35 14.59 -16.57
N ARG A 2 -20.58 14.53 -15.48
CA ARG A 2 -19.42 13.63 -15.36
C ARG A 2 -19.96 12.20 -15.24
N GLY A 3 -19.64 11.36 -16.22
CA GLY A 3 -19.99 9.94 -16.22
C GLY A 3 -19.42 9.27 -14.98
N ILE A 4 -20.31 8.96 -14.04
CA ILE A 4 -20.02 8.10 -12.91
C ILE A 4 -19.93 6.70 -13.54
N LEU A 5 -18.71 6.25 -13.82
CA LEU A 5 -18.47 4.91 -14.34
C LEU A 5 -18.88 3.92 -13.25
N GLU A 6 -20.03 3.26 -13.42
CA GLU A 6 -20.39 2.15 -12.56
C GLU A 6 -19.37 1.01 -12.76
N PRO A 7 -18.75 0.51 -11.68
CA PRO A 7 -17.72 -0.51 -11.79
C PRO A 7 -18.31 -1.82 -12.32
N ARG A 8 -18.02 -2.17 -13.59
CA ARG A 8 -18.42 -3.46 -14.17
C ARG A 8 -17.68 -4.62 -13.48
N GLU A 9 -18.41 -5.70 -13.22
CA GLU A 9 -17.90 -6.96 -12.68
C GLU A 9 -17.06 -7.73 -13.71
N ILE A 10 -15.89 -7.20 -14.06
CA ILE A 10 -14.91 -7.91 -14.90
C ILE A 10 -13.90 -8.56 -13.96
N ILE A 11 -14.01 -9.88 -13.83
CA ILE A 11 -13.26 -10.72 -12.89
C ILE A 11 -11.79 -10.88 -13.32
N TYR A 12 -11.51 -10.85 -14.62
CA TYR A 12 -10.17 -10.96 -15.18
C TYR A 12 -9.87 -9.79 -16.12
N THR A 13 -9.15 -8.80 -15.59
CA THR A 13 -8.51 -7.74 -16.38
C THR A 13 -7.00 -8.00 -16.38
N SER A 14 -6.31 -7.66 -17.46
CA SER A 14 -4.82 -7.71 -17.56
C SER A 14 -4.11 -7.06 -16.37
N ALA A 15 -4.74 -6.04 -15.75
CA ALA A 15 -4.29 -5.43 -14.51
C ALA A 15 -4.14 -6.43 -13.33
N ASN A 16 -5.09 -7.35 -13.15
CA ASN A 16 -5.06 -8.33 -12.04
C ASN A 16 -3.89 -9.30 -12.15
N PHE A 17 -3.51 -9.67 -13.39
CA PHE A 17 -2.37 -10.54 -13.63
C PHE A 17 -1.04 -9.84 -13.31
N ILE A 18 -0.94 -8.54 -13.57
CA ILE A 18 0.22 -7.71 -13.25
C ILE A 18 0.35 -7.53 -11.73
N THR A 19 -0.75 -7.23 -11.04
CA THR A 19 -0.79 -7.17 -9.57
C THR A 19 -0.36 -8.50 -8.93
N PHE A 20 -0.79 -9.64 -9.49
CA PHE A 20 -0.37 -10.97 -9.06
C PHE A 20 1.12 -11.24 -9.33
N LEU A 21 1.62 -10.88 -10.52
CA LEU A 21 3.04 -10.97 -10.87
C LEU A 21 3.91 -10.10 -9.96
N ARG A 22 3.42 -8.95 -9.50
CA ARG A 22 4.11 -8.06 -8.56
C ARG A 22 4.14 -8.62 -7.13
N ALA A 23 3.05 -9.22 -6.68
CA ALA A 23 3.07 -9.97 -5.41
C ALA A 23 4.05 -11.16 -5.49
N LEU A 24 4.09 -11.84 -6.63
CA LEU A 24 5.04 -12.93 -6.89
C LEU A 24 6.49 -12.43 -6.96
N SER A 25 6.75 -11.19 -7.43
CA SER A 25 8.09 -10.60 -7.49
C SER A 25 8.66 -10.23 -6.12
N ALA A 26 7.85 -10.17 -5.06
CA ALA A 26 8.34 -10.03 -3.69
C ALA A 26 9.31 -11.18 -3.31
N PHE A 27 9.02 -12.41 -3.76
CA PHE A 27 9.82 -13.59 -3.47
C PHE A 27 11.26 -13.52 -4.04
N PRO A 28 11.48 -13.26 -5.35
CA PRO A 28 12.82 -13.08 -5.89
C PRO A 28 13.53 -11.85 -5.35
N ILE A 29 12.83 -10.77 -4.99
CA ILE A 29 13.45 -9.59 -4.35
C ILE A 29 14.06 -9.99 -2.99
N VAL A 30 13.29 -10.69 -2.15
CA VAL A 30 13.76 -11.16 -0.84
C VAL A 30 14.96 -12.12 -0.98
N ILE A 31 14.91 -13.06 -1.93
CA ILE A 31 16.02 -13.98 -2.21
C ILE A 31 17.26 -13.22 -2.71
N ALA A 32 17.08 -12.23 -3.59
CA ALA A 32 18.19 -11.44 -4.10
C ALA A 32 18.89 -10.67 -2.98
N ILE A 33 18.11 -10.08 -2.05
CA ILE A 33 18.62 -9.43 -0.82
C ILE A 33 19.40 -10.43 0.04
N GLN A 34 18.86 -11.63 0.26
CA GLN A 34 19.51 -12.67 1.07
C GLN A 34 20.88 -13.09 0.53
N HIS A 35 21.02 -13.20 -0.79
CA HIS A 35 22.28 -13.61 -1.42
C HIS A 35 23.26 -12.46 -1.69
N LYS A 36 22.96 -11.22 -1.23
CA LYS A 36 23.72 -9.99 -1.59
C LYS A 36 24.04 -9.94 -3.09
N SER A 37 23.07 -10.36 -3.90
CA SER A 37 23.30 -10.58 -5.33
C SER A 37 23.32 -9.25 -6.08
N VAL A 38 24.28 -9.05 -6.99
CA VAL A 38 24.36 -7.88 -7.88
C VAL A 38 23.08 -7.73 -8.73
N TRP A 39 22.30 -8.80 -8.86
CA TRP A 39 21.00 -8.80 -9.55
C TRP A 39 19.90 -8.00 -8.82
N ILE A 40 20.10 -7.60 -7.55
CA ILE A 40 19.19 -6.68 -6.84
C ILE A 40 18.98 -5.39 -7.63
N TYR A 41 20.03 -4.81 -8.20
CA TYR A 41 19.98 -3.52 -8.87
C TYR A 41 19.06 -3.51 -10.11
N PRO A 42 19.23 -4.41 -11.10
CA PRO A 42 18.31 -4.47 -12.23
C PRO A 42 16.91 -4.91 -11.84
N LEU A 43 16.72 -5.77 -10.82
CA LEU A 43 15.39 -6.21 -10.39
C LEU A 43 14.56 -5.07 -9.77
N ILE A 44 15.18 -4.23 -8.92
CA ILE A 44 14.51 -3.07 -8.33
C ILE A 44 14.17 -2.04 -9.43
N ILE A 45 15.13 -1.74 -10.32
CA ILE A 45 14.91 -0.79 -11.42
C ILE A 45 13.82 -1.30 -12.38
N PHE A 46 13.84 -2.59 -12.71
CA PHE A 46 12.82 -3.21 -13.55
C PHE A 46 11.44 -3.16 -12.88
N GLY A 47 11.35 -3.45 -11.58
CA GLY A 47 10.11 -3.34 -10.82
C GLY A 47 9.52 -1.92 -10.85
N ILE A 48 10.34 -0.90 -10.63
CA ILE A 48 9.91 0.52 -10.67
C ILE A 48 9.46 0.93 -12.08
N LEU A 49 10.24 0.56 -13.11
CA LEU A 49 9.93 0.91 -14.49
C LEU A 49 8.67 0.20 -15.01
N SER A 50 8.47 -1.08 -14.65
CA SER A 50 7.25 -1.82 -14.97
C SER A 50 6.01 -1.16 -14.35
N ASP A 51 6.08 -0.72 -13.08
CA ASP A 51 4.97 -0.04 -12.40
C ASP A 51 4.57 1.28 -13.10
N MET A 52 5.55 2.03 -13.62
CA MET A 52 5.30 3.28 -14.36
C MET A 52 4.67 3.04 -15.73
N VAL A 53 5.13 2.02 -16.46
CA VAL A 53 4.63 1.68 -17.79
C VAL A 53 3.22 1.09 -17.73
N ASP A 54 2.97 0.20 -16.77
CA ASP A 54 1.67 -0.47 -16.64
C ASP A 54 0.61 0.44 -16.02
N GLY A 55 1.00 1.33 -15.09
CA GLY A 55 0.13 2.39 -14.58
C GLY A 55 -0.26 3.42 -15.65
N TYR A 56 0.52 3.58 -16.71
CA TYR A 56 0.18 4.38 -17.89
C TYR A 56 -0.77 3.62 -18.83
N LEU A 57 -0.53 2.33 -19.05
CA LEU A 57 -1.34 1.49 -19.93
C LEU A 57 -2.75 1.22 -19.37
N ALA A 58 -2.87 0.99 -18.05
CA ALA A 58 -4.15 0.80 -17.38
C ALA A 58 -5.02 2.07 -17.38
N ARG A 59 -4.41 3.25 -17.21
CA ARG A 59 -5.11 4.55 -17.28
C ARG A 59 -5.61 4.88 -18.68
N ARG A 60 -4.90 4.42 -19.73
CA ARG A 60 -5.29 4.67 -21.12
C ARG A 60 -6.49 3.83 -21.57
N ASN A 61 -6.70 2.65 -20.97
CA ASN A 61 -7.68 1.69 -21.45
C ASN A 61 -9.04 1.71 -20.72
N ASN A 62 -9.26 2.58 -19.72
CA ASN A 62 -10.53 2.68 -18.96
C ASN A 62 -11.07 1.34 -18.39
N MET A 63 -10.22 0.32 -18.24
CA MET A 63 -10.59 -0.99 -17.72
C MET A 63 -10.34 -1.03 -16.20
N VAL A 64 -11.20 -0.35 -15.44
CA VAL A 64 -11.14 -0.36 -13.96
C VAL A 64 -12.10 -1.43 -13.44
N SER A 65 -11.56 -2.57 -13.03
CA SER A 65 -12.31 -3.66 -12.38
C SER A 65 -12.50 -3.37 -10.88
N ARG A 66 -13.70 -3.67 -10.34
CA ARG A 66 -14.01 -3.51 -8.90
C ARG A 66 -13.06 -4.34 -8.01
N LEU A 67 -12.71 -5.55 -8.47
CA LEU A 67 -11.76 -6.44 -7.80
C LEU A 67 -10.32 -5.95 -7.94
N GLY A 68 -9.93 -5.49 -9.14
CA GLY A 68 -8.61 -4.93 -9.37
C GLY A 68 -8.30 -3.73 -8.49
N CYS A 69 -9.29 -2.86 -8.24
CA CYS A 69 -9.11 -1.70 -7.37
C CYS A 69 -8.82 -2.05 -5.89
N ILE A 70 -9.23 -3.23 -5.43
CA ILE A 70 -8.97 -3.73 -4.09
C ILE A 70 -7.65 -4.51 -4.07
N LEU A 71 -7.42 -5.36 -5.08
CA LEU A 71 -6.22 -6.19 -5.20
C LEU A 71 -4.94 -5.36 -5.36
N ASP A 72 -4.98 -4.23 -6.08
CA ASP A 72 -3.80 -3.38 -6.32
C ASP A 72 -3.15 -2.88 -5.03
N PRO A 73 -3.87 -2.16 -4.14
CA PRO A 73 -3.29 -1.71 -2.87
C PRO A 73 -2.96 -2.86 -1.91
N THR A 74 -3.66 -4.01 -2.00
CA THR A 74 -3.33 -5.19 -1.19
C THR A 74 -2.00 -5.80 -1.60
N ALA A 75 -1.73 -5.95 -2.90
CA ALA A 75 -0.46 -6.48 -3.38
C ALA A 75 0.71 -5.54 -3.04
N ASP A 76 0.52 -4.22 -3.20
CA ASP A 76 1.55 -3.23 -2.82
C ASP A 76 1.91 -3.34 -1.34
N PHE A 77 0.90 -3.50 -0.48
CA PHE A 77 1.08 -3.74 0.94
C PHE A 77 1.86 -5.04 1.22
N LEU A 78 1.51 -6.14 0.54
CA LEU A 78 2.19 -7.42 0.72
C LEU A 78 3.68 -7.35 0.37
N VAL A 79 4.04 -6.66 -0.71
CA VAL A 79 5.46 -6.47 -1.08
C VAL A 79 6.21 -5.69 0.00
N VAL A 80 5.66 -4.55 0.43
CA VAL A 80 6.29 -3.72 1.48
C VAL A 80 6.42 -4.50 2.78
N MET A 81 5.40 -5.25 3.18
CA MET A 81 5.44 -6.07 4.38
C MET A 81 6.44 -7.21 4.28
N ALA A 82 6.54 -7.89 3.13
CA ALA A 82 7.50 -8.96 2.92
C ALA A 82 8.94 -8.44 3.08
N VAL A 83 9.26 -7.33 2.42
CA VAL A 83 10.59 -6.71 2.49
C VAL A 83 10.91 -6.22 3.91
N MET A 84 9.97 -5.57 4.58
CA MET A 84 10.20 -5.08 5.95
C MET A 84 10.28 -6.21 6.98
N SER A 85 9.53 -7.29 6.79
CA SER A 85 9.62 -8.48 7.65
C SER A 85 10.94 -9.22 7.46
N TYR A 86 11.50 -9.25 6.26
CA TYR A 86 12.86 -9.73 6.04
C TYR A 86 13.86 -8.92 6.87
N PHE A 87 13.80 -7.59 6.84
CA PHE A 87 14.71 -6.76 7.65
C PHE A 87 14.53 -6.98 9.16
N TYR A 88 13.29 -7.24 9.62
CA TYR A 88 13.01 -7.60 11.01
C TYR A 88 13.68 -8.91 11.43
N VAL A 89 13.52 -9.98 10.64
CA VAL A 89 14.12 -11.29 10.92
C VAL A 89 15.65 -11.23 10.95
N HIS A 90 16.24 -10.34 10.15
CA HIS A 90 17.69 -10.10 10.12
C HIS A 90 18.20 -9.06 11.13
N ASN A 91 17.36 -8.60 12.07
CA ASN A 91 17.70 -7.60 13.09
C ASN A 91 18.24 -6.27 12.53
N LEU A 92 17.86 -5.91 11.30
CA LEU A 92 18.25 -4.65 10.65
C LEU A 92 17.34 -3.49 11.04
N ILE A 93 16.15 -3.78 11.55
CA ILE A 93 15.20 -2.78 12.02
C ILE A 93 14.82 -3.03 13.48
N ASN A 94 14.53 -1.96 14.20
CA ASN A 94 14.04 -2.06 15.57
C ASN A 94 12.67 -2.78 15.60
N PRO A 95 12.48 -3.81 16.44
CA PRO A 95 11.20 -4.52 16.59
C PRO A 95 9.99 -3.60 16.80
N VAL A 96 10.17 -2.49 17.52
CA VAL A 96 9.10 -1.51 17.79
C VAL A 96 8.60 -0.87 16.50
N VAL A 97 9.50 -0.57 15.56
CA VAL A 97 9.16 0.03 14.26
C VAL A 97 8.36 -0.95 13.41
N TRP A 98 8.77 -2.22 13.38
CA TRP A 98 8.07 -3.26 12.64
C TRP A 98 6.67 -3.50 13.20
N TRP A 99 6.54 -3.64 14.52
CA TRP A 99 5.23 -3.81 15.16
C TRP A 99 4.31 -2.61 14.95
N PHE A 100 4.84 -1.39 15.03
CA PHE A 100 4.07 -0.18 14.71
C PHE A 100 3.50 -0.23 13.28
N MET A 101 4.33 -0.63 12.30
CA MET A 101 3.88 -0.77 10.92
C MET A 101 2.77 -1.81 10.78
N VAL A 102 2.96 -3.02 11.34
CA VAL A 102 1.97 -4.11 11.31
C VAL A 102 0.64 -3.65 11.91
N CYS A 103 0.66 -3.07 13.11
CA CYS A 103 -0.53 -2.62 13.81
C CYS A 103 -1.27 -1.53 13.02
N ARG A 104 -0.55 -0.56 12.44
CA ARG A 104 -1.14 0.48 11.59
C ARG A 104 -1.85 -0.13 10.39
N TYR A 105 -1.19 -1.04 9.66
CA TYR A 105 -1.78 -1.64 8.47
C TYR A 105 -3.01 -2.49 8.81
N PHE A 106 -2.96 -3.22 9.92
CA PHE A 106 -4.12 -3.97 10.42
C PHE A 106 -5.28 -3.03 10.78
N LEU A 107 -5.02 -1.91 11.43
CA LEU A 107 -6.03 -0.92 11.80
C LEU A 107 -6.66 -0.23 10.59
N ILE A 108 -5.87 0.15 9.59
CA ILE A 108 -6.38 0.73 8.33
C ILE A 108 -7.19 -0.31 7.56
N GLY A 109 -6.69 -1.55 7.48
CA GLY A 109 -7.36 -2.66 6.79
C GLY A 109 -8.69 -3.05 7.44
N SER A 110 -8.74 -3.15 8.77
CA SER A 110 -9.97 -3.49 9.49
C SER A 110 -11.02 -2.38 9.39
N ALA A 111 -10.62 -1.12 9.48
CA ALA A 111 -11.52 0.02 9.27
C ALA A 111 -12.08 0.06 7.82
N ALA A 112 -11.24 -0.22 6.81
CA ALA A 112 -11.71 -0.35 5.43
C ALA A 112 -12.73 -1.49 5.28
N TRP A 113 -12.44 -2.64 5.89
CA TRP A 113 -13.30 -3.82 5.86
C TRP A 113 -14.66 -3.57 6.51
N LEU A 114 -14.69 -2.87 7.64
CA LEU A 114 -15.93 -2.49 8.33
C LEU A 114 -16.82 -1.56 7.49
N LEU A 115 -16.24 -0.56 6.81
CA LEU A 115 -16.98 0.31 5.90
C LEU A 115 -17.57 -0.47 4.73
N TRP A 116 -16.83 -1.45 4.21
CA TRP A 116 -17.30 -2.31 3.14
C TRP A 116 -18.49 -3.17 3.58
N LEU A 117 -18.40 -3.83 4.73
CA LEU A 117 -19.47 -4.68 5.25
C LEU A 117 -20.75 -3.90 5.61
N LYS A 118 -20.61 -2.71 6.23
CA LYS A 118 -21.76 -1.96 6.75
C LYS A 118 -22.41 -1.05 5.70
N TYR A 119 -21.63 -0.47 4.78
CA TYR A 119 -22.11 0.58 3.87
C TYR A 119 -21.80 0.30 2.39
N ASN A 120 -21.10 -0.79 2.04
CA ASN A 120 -20.68 -1.12 0.67
C ASN A 120 -19.87 0.00 -0.03
N ILE A 121 -19.28 0.90 0.76
CA ILE A 121 -18.45 2.01 0.28
C ILE A 121 -17.00 1.54 0.16
N ILE A 122 -16.41 1.78 -1.00
CA ILE A 122 -14.98 1.57 -1.21
C ILE A 122 -14.25 2.84 -0.75
N SER A 123 -13.58 2.76 0.39
CA SER A 123 -12.76 3.85 0.91
C SER A 123 -11.65 4.20 -0.09
N LYS A 124 -11.72 5.40 -0.69
CA LYS A 124 -10.68 5.85 -1.62
C LYS A 124 -9.37 6.07 -0.86
N ALA A 125 -8.29 5.48 -1.37
CA ALA A 125 -6.95 5.64 -0.80
C ALA A 125 -6.57 7.13 -0.69
N ASN A 126 -6.27 7.57 0.54
CA ASN A 126 -5.86 8.94 0.82
C ASN A 126 -4.46 9.21 0.25
N GLN A 127 -4.23 10.39 -0.32
CA GLN A 127 -2.94 10.78 -0.92
C GLN A 127 -1.78 10.69 0.09
N PHE A 128 -2.05 10.98 1.36
CA PHE A 128 -1.07 10.84 2.45
C PHE A 128 -0.62 9.40 2.70
N GLY A 129 -1.48 8.42 2.43
CA GLY A 129 -1.12 7.00 2.51
C GLY A 129 -0.05 6.64 1.48
N LYS A 130 -0.18 7.15 0.24
CA LYS A 130 0.82 6.94 -0.82
C LYS A 130 2.16 7.55 -0.46
N ILE A 131 2.15 8.77 0.09
CA ILE A 131 3.38 9.45 0.54
C ILE A 131 4.10 8.60 1.61
N SER A 132 3.36 8.03 2.57
CA SER A 132 3.96 7.18 3.61
C SER A 132 4.64 5.93 3.06
N ILE A 133 4.12 5.36 1.97
CA ILE A 133 4.72 4.20 1.29
C ILE A 133 6.02 4.60 0.59
N VAL A 134 6.08 5.77 -0.06
CA VAL A 134 7.31 6.28 -0.70
C VAL A 134 8.44 6.40 0.30
N PHE A 135 8.19 6.98 1.49
CA PHE A 135 9.21 7.06 2.54
C PHE A 135 9.58 5.70 3.13
N THR A 136 8.64 4.74 3.16
CA THR A 136 8.92 3.36 3.60
C THR A 136 9.85 2.65 2.62
N VAL A 137 9.64 2.80 1.31
CA VAL A 137 10.53 2.27 0.29
C VAL A 137 11.91 2.95 0.37
N PHE A 138 11.95 4.27 0.56
CA PHE A 138 13.20 5.01 0.73
C PHE A 138 14.02 4.50 1.93
N TYR A 139 13.37 4.23 3.06
CA TYR A 139 14.01 3.59 4.21
C TYR A 139 14.52 2.17 3.89
N GLY A 140 13.74 1.37 3.16
CA GLY A 140 14.20 0.06 2.68
C GLY A 140 15.47 0.15 1.83
N ILE A 141 15.57 1.16 0.97
CA ILE A 141 16.78 1.41 0.16
C ILE A 141 17.98 1.74 1.05
N THR A 142 17.84 2.59 2.06
CA THR A 142 18.98 2.94 2.94
C THR A 142 19.53 1.72 3.68
N LEU A 143 18.67 0.75 4.02
CA LEU A 143 19.06 -0.53 4.61
C LEU A 143 19.74 -1.46 3.61
N ILE A 144 19.21 -1.59 2.38
CA ILE A 144 19.78 -2.46 1.34
C ILE A 144 21.19 -2.04 0.95
N PHE A 145 21.44 -0.73 0.86
CA PHE A 145 22.74 -0.18 0.47
C PHE A 145 23.72 -0.02 1.65
N ASP A 146 23.35 -0.47 2.85
CA ASP A 146 24.17 -0.35 4.06
C ASP A 146 24.71 1.08 4.26
N MET A 147 23.83 2.06 4.03
CA MET A 147 24.17 3.49 4.17
C MET A 147 24.47 3.82 5.62
N SER A 148 25.17 4.93 5.87
CA SER A 148 25.53 5.32 7.24
C SER A 148 24.32 5.37 8.18
N VAL A 149 24.56 5.07 9.46
CA VAL A 149 23.52 5.02 10.51
C VAL A 149 22.71 6.33 10.58
N VAL A 150 23.33 7.46 10.26
CA VAL A 150 22.65 8.77 10.20
C VAL A 150 21.56 8.78 9.13
N TYR A 151 21.85 8.31 7.91
CA TYR A 151 20.86 8.25 6.83
C TYR A 151 19.72 7.27 7.15
N GLN A 152 20.03 6.13 7.77
CA GLN A 152 19.03 5.16 8.21
C GLN A 152 18.07 5.76 9.25
N ASN A 153 18.61 6.42 10.29
CA ASN A 153 17.79 7.03 11.34
C ASN A 153 16.94 8.21 10.85
N VAL A 154 17.49 9.05 9.97
CA VAL A 154 16.76 10.16 9.37
C VAL A 154 15.61 9.64 8.51
N SER A 155 15.87 8.69 7.60
CA SER A 155 14.83 8.11 6.74
C SER A 155 13.75 7.36 7.54
N MET A 156 14.14 6.61 8.58
CA MET A 156 13.21 5.95 9.51
C MET A 156 12.29 6.98 10.21
N THR A 157 12.84 8.11 10.65
CA THR A 157 12.06 9.15 11.33
C THR A 157 11.03 9.78 10.40
N PHE A 158 11.43 10.12 9.17
CA PHE A 158 10.50 10.63 8.16
C PHE A 158 9.40 9.62 7.82
N MET A 159 9.76 8.33 7.69
CA MET A 159 8.79 7.26 7.48
C MET A 159 7.77 7.20 8.63
N LEU A 160 8.23 7.19 9.89
CA LEU A 160 7.34 7.10 11.05
C LEU A 160 6.41 8.33 11.15
N VAL A 161 6.94 9.54 10.99
CA VAL A 161 6.15 10.78 11.04
C VAL A 161 5.05 10.75 9.97
N THR A 162 5.41 10.40 8.73
CA THR A 162 4.43 10.36 7.63
C THR A 162 3.40 9.25 7.80
N GLN A 163 3.78 8.12 8.38
CA GLN A 163 2.84 7.03 8.71
C GLN A 163 1.86 7.43 9.83
N ILE A 164 2.32 8.15 10.86
CA ILE A 164 1.46 8.67 11.93
C ILE A 164 0.46 9.68 11.36
N VAL A 165 0.93 10.65 10.59
CA VAL A 165 0.08 11.66 9.92
C VAL A 165 -0.95 10.97 9.02
N SER A 166 -0.51 10.00 8.20
CA SER A 166 -1.41 9.22 7.36
C SER A 166 -2.46 8.45 8.17
N CYS A 167 -2.08 7.87 9.31
CA CYS A 167 -2.99 7.13 10.17
C CYS A 167 -4.08 8.05 10.74
N TRP A 168 -3.68 9.23 11.24
CA TRP A 168 -4.61 10.24 11.74
C TRP A 168 -5.65 10.65 10.70
N PHE A 169 -5.20 11.01 9.49
CA PHE A 169 -6.12 11.38 8.42
C PHE A 169 -7.07 10.24 8.02
N TYR A 170 -6.59 9.00 8.04
CA TYR A 170 -7.42 7.85 7.73
C TYR A 170 -8.51 7.64 8.78
N LEU A 171 -8.16 7.69 10.07
CA LEU A 171 -9.10 7.59 11.18
C LEU A 171 -10.14 8.71 11.14
N ALA A 172 -9.72 9.96 10.91
CA ALA A 172 -10.64 11.09 10.77
C ALA A 172 -11.61 10.89 9.59
N SER A 173 -11.11 10.40 8.44
CA SER A 173 -11.95 10.07 7.29
C SER A 173 -12.93 8.95 7.60
N PHE A 174 -12.52 7.92 8.35
CA PHE A 174 -13.38 6.82 8.76
C PHE A 174 -14.52 7.29 9.66
N ILE A 175 -14.22 8.08 10.70
CA ILE A 175 -15.22 8.63 11.63
C ILE A 175 -16.23 9.51 10.90
N ASN A 176 -15.76 10.43 10.04
CA ASN A 176 -16.65 11.29 9.25
C ASN A 176 -17.55 10.47 8.32
N THR A 177 -17.02 9.39 7.74
CA THR A 177 -17.82 8.49 6.88
C THR A 177 -18.90 7.78 7.70
N CYS A 178 -18.56 7.21 8.86
CA CYS A 178 -19.53 6.58 9.74
C CYS A 178 -20.65 7.55 10.17
N HIS A 179 -20.29 8.76 10.58
CA HIS A 179 -21.25 9.77 11.05
C HIS A 179 -22.20 10.23 9.94
N SER A 180 -21.67 10.45 8.72
CA SER A 180 -22.52 10.84 7.57
C SER A 180 -23.52 9.75 7.17
N GLN A 181 -23.16 8.47 7.27
CA GLN A 181 -24.04 7.36 6.95
C GLN A 181 -25.13 7.15 8.02
N GLU A 182 -24.79 7.33 9.30
CA GLU A 182 -25.78 7.25 10.38
C GLU A 182 -26.83 8.37 10.28
N PHE A 183 -26.45 9.57 9.85
CA PHE A 183 -27.41 10.63 9.56
C PHE A 183 -28.37 10.28 8.44
N ILE A 184 -27.87 9.78 7.30
CA ILE A 184 -28.71 9.40 6.16
C ILE A 184 -29.70 8.30 6.55
N HIS A 185 -29.26 7.31 7.33
CA HIS A 185 -30.13 6.23 7.80
C HIS A 185 -31.24 6.72 8.75
N ASN A 186 -30.95 7.70 9.61
CA ASN A 186 -31.93 8.27 10.52
C ASN A 186 -32.95 9.18 9.79
N ASP A 187 -32.53 9.91 8.76
CA ASP A 187 -33.41 10.75 7.94
C ASP A 187 -34.37 9.93 7.05
N GLU A 188 -34.02 8.68 6.69
CA GLU A 188 -34.90 7.80 5.92
C GLU A 188 -36.01 7.13 6.76
N ILE A 189 -35.88 7.13 8.09
CA ILE A 189 -36.79 6.43 9.02
C ILE A 189 -37.71 7.42 9.78
N GLY A 190 -37.38 8.72 9.80
CA GLY A 190 -38.17 9.78 10.43
C GLY A 190 -39.24 10.39 9.52
#